data_AF-A0A940ZWM7-F1
#
_entry.id   AF-A0A940ZWM7-F1
#
_cell.length_a   1.000
_cell.length_b   1.000
_cell.length_c   1.000
_cell.angle_alpha   90.00
_cell.angle_beta   90.00
_cell.angle_gamma   90.00
#
_symmetry.space_group_name_H-M   'P 1'
#
loop_
_entity.id
_entity.type
_entity.pdbx_description
1 polymer ?
#
loop_
_entity_poly.entity_id
_entity_poly.type
_entity_poly.pdbx_seq_one_letter_code
_entity_poly.pdbx_strand_id
1 'polypeptide(L)'
;VELLLFSGNGMKIDALPWPVSYTELSGEMDFRGREIESPNQMEWERLKSSVLQDNQAQVAIVGKFSHRNCLHEEQLATYLKEHNPTIRIALGHEWGQANFYRRSLTTYLNLGVSDLYHRFAQQLQTAIIARNIKAPIFILKADGGSLPLSKIRPIDSIYSGPAASVLAALTQNDPASSSIVVDIGGTTTDIGLILSGVPLVSSKGAQIGAFSTLVRSLAVRSIPVGGDSVVSAKNPGFILESYRLGPAYCLGGNAPTPTDAMRYLGLIDYGNIHLAEEGLATLLPSEQRTPQFLHDLATEIIDRVVHQIVEAVDSLKREWEEEPAYKIWEVLHPHESKEFTTLVSGGGARGIATALGKGLKTSVRLGTFPEVSNALGAALARPTMDCTLHLDTYMKHYRVEETGEQGKWTGSPRPYREVEGFLETLFRQQVANYRIELEIQDIDKEPFDFFPIVQNYQTVGQIIRGAVHLRPGVVGRVQG
;
A
#
# COMPACT_ATOMS: atom_id res chain seq x y z
N VAL A 1 0.61 -15.82 13.78
CA VAL A 1 -0.84 -15.52 13.70
C VAL A 1 -1.56 -16.79 13.31
N GLU A 2 -2.61 -17.17 14.02
CA GLU A 2 -3.53 -18.25 13.62
C GLU A 2 -4.73 -17.65 12.90
N LEU A 3 -5.10 -18.20 11.75
CA LEU A 3 -6.21 -17.72 10.93
C LEU A 3 -7.43 -18.62 11.15
N LEU A 4 -8.48 -18.10 11.78
CA LEU A 4 -9.73 -18.79 12.05
C LEU A 4 -10.83 -18.31 11.11
N LEU A 5 -11.48 -19.22 10.41
CA LEU A 5 -12.38 -18.91 9.31
C LEU A 5 -13.78 -19.50 9.53
N PHE A 6 -14.81 -18.63 9.53
CA PHE A 6 -16.20 -19.04 9.37
C PHE A 6 -16.57 -18.95 7.88
N SER A 7 -16.28 -20.03 7.15
CA SER A 7 -16.48 -20.13 5.70
C SER A 7 -17.95 -20.30 5.31
N GLY A 8 -18.72 -21.02 6.13
CA GLY A 8 -20.08 -21.47 5.81
C GLY A 8 -20.15 -22.29 4.51
N ASN A 9 -21.37 -22.62 4.08
CA ASN A 9 -21.56 -23.37 2.84
C ASN A 9 -21.33 -22.54 1.56
N GLY A 10 -21.17 -23.25 0.43
CA GLY A 10 -21.17 -22.67 -0.91
C GLY A 10 -19.82 -22.09 -1.38
N MET A 11 -18.71 -22.39 -0.71
CA MET A 11 -17.36 -22.11 -1.20
C MET A 11 -16.42 -23.27 -0.83
N LYS A 12 -15.65 -23.77 -1.80
CA LYS A 12 -14.56 -24.71 -1.53
C LYS A 12 -13.33 -23.92 -1.11
N ILE A 13 -13.10 -23.81 0.19
CA ILE A 13 -12.04 -22.96 0.74
C ILE A 13 -10.64 -23.47 0.40
N ASP A 14 -10.48 -24.79 0.27
CA ASP A 14 -9.27 -25.50 -0.14
C ASP A 14 -8.86 -25.23 -1.60
N ALA A 15 -9.78 -24.74 -2.44
CA ALA A 15 -9.50 -24.36 -3.82
C ALA A 15 -8.85 -22.97 -3.95
N LEU A 16 -8.81 -22.17 -2.88
CA LEU A 16 -8.18 -20.85 -2.88
C LEU A 16 -6.67 -20.98 -2.58
N PRO A 17 -5.81 -20.14 -3.18
CA PRO A 17 -4.37 -20.26 -3.02
C PRO A 17 -3.90 -19.68 -1.69
N TRP A 18 -4.19 -20.31 -0.56
CA TRP A 18 -3.81 -19.79 0.76
C TRP A 18 -2.27 -19.83 0.95
N PRO A 19 -1.62 -18.69 1.24
CA PRO A 19 -0.19 -18.66 1.58
C PRO A 19 0.11 -19.09 3.01
N VAL A 20 -0.92 -19.29 3.83
CA VAL A 20 -0.82 -19.53 5.27
C VAL A 20 -1.81 -20.61 5.69
N SER A 21 -1.49 -21.31 6.77
CA SER A 21 -2.41 -22.27 7.38
C SER A 21 -3.62 -21.57 7.98
N TYR A 22 -4.77 -22.24 7.95
CA TYR A 22 -6.02 -21.77 8.54
C TYR A 22 -6.76 -22.92 9.23
N THR A 23 -7.63 -22.55 10.17
CA THR A 23 -8.57 -23.46 10.84
C THR A 23 -9.99 -23.03 10.46
N GLU A 24 -10.75 -23.95 9.90
CA GLU A 24 -12.16 -23.74 9.57
C GLU A 24 -13.03 -24.06 10.78
N LEU A 25 -14.00 -23.18 11.06
CA LEU A 25 -14.94 -23.30 12.16
C LEU A 25 -16.37 -23.33 11.63
N SER A 26 -17.22 -24.09 12.32
CA SER A 26 -18.66 -24.15 12.06
C SER A 26 -19.32 -22.81 12.40
N GLY A 27 -20.32 -22.42 11.61
CA GLY A 27 -21.02 -21.15 11.70
C GLY A 27 -21.22 -20.56 10.31
N GLU A 28 -22.48 -20.25 9.97
CA GLU A 28 -22.84 -19.76 8.65
C GLU A 28 -23.71 -18.50 8.72
N MET A 29 -23.29 -17.50 7.94
CA MET A 29 -24.08 -16.32 7.59
C MET A 29 -24.44 -16.41 6.11
N ASP A 30 -25.65 -16.01 5.74
CA ASP A 30 -26.01 -15.86 4.34
C ASP A 30 -25.49 -14.55 3.74
N PHE A 31 -25.66 -14.41 2.43
CA PHE A 31 -25.25 -13.20 1.73
C PHE A 31 -25.99 -11.94 2.22
N ARG A 32 -27.12 -12.02 2.93
CA ARG A 32 -27.80 -10.85 3.53
C ARG A 32 -27.36 -10.57 4.96
N GLY A 33 -26.45 -11.36 5.53
CA GLY A 33 -26.00 -11.25 6.92
C GLY A 33 -26.97 -11.89 7.92
N ARG A 34 -27.89 -12.76 7.46
CA ARG A 34 -28.75 -13.55 8.35
C ARG A 34 -28.00 -14.80 8.78
N GLU A 35 -28.08 -15.12 10.07
CA GLU A 35 -27.50 -16.35 10.61
C GLU A 35 -28.30 -17.57 10.13
N ILE A 36 -27.58 -18.54 9.55
CA ILE A 36 -28.13 -19.81 9.06
C ILE A 36 -27.77 -20.94 10.02
N GLU A 37 -26.52 -20.96 10.48
CA GLU A 37 -26.00 -21.93 11.42
C GLU A 37 -25.18 -21.21 12.49
N SER A 38 -25.45 -21.50 13.76
CA SER A 38 -24.71 -20.91 14.88
C SER A 38 -23.37 -21.62 15.10
N PRO A 39 -22.35 -20.92 15.63
CA PRO A 39 -21.04 -21.53 15.83
C PRO A 39 -21.07 -22.68 16.85
N ASN A 40 -20.29 -23.72 16.58
CA ASN A 40 -20.14 -24.85 17.48
C ASN A 40 -19.13 -24.56 18.59
N GLN A 41 -19.62 -24.29 19.80
CA GLN A 41 -18.76 -23.95 20.95
C GLN A 41 -17.76 -25.05 21.31
N MET A 42 -18.03 -26.33 21.01
CA MET A 42 -17.07 -27.42 21.25
C MET A 42 -15.80 -27.27 20.41
N GLU A 43 -15.89 -26.64 19.23
CA GLU A 43 -14.70 -26.35 18.41
C GLU A 43 -13.84 -25.28 19.07
N TRP A 44 -14.46 -24.29 19.74
CA TRP A 44 -13.74 -23.25 20.45
C TRP A 44 -12.99 -23.80 21.67
N GLU A 45 -13.51 -24.86 22.30
CA GLU A 45 -12.78 -25.56 23.35
C GLU A 45 -11.52 -26.26 22.83
N ARG A 46 -11.53 -26.74 21.59
CA ARG A 46 -10.34 -27.38 20.98
C ARG A 46 -9.22 -26.38 20.70
N LEU A 47 -9.57 -25.11 20.51
CA LEU A 47 -8.59 -24.02 20.39
C LEU A 47 -7.86 -23.74 21.73
N LYS A 48 -8.33 -24.29 22.86
CA LYS A 48 -7.70 -24.09 24.19
C LYS A 48 -6.25 -24.60 24.24
N SER A 49 -5.92 -25.68 23.54
CA SER A 49 -4.57 -26.26 23.59
C SER A 49 -3.56 -25.57 22.67
N SER A 50 -3.99 -24.98 21.55
CA SER A 50 -3.10 -24.31 20.59
C SER A 50 -2.97 -22.80 20.82
N VAL A 51 -4.08 -22.12 21.15
CA VAL A 51 -4.14 -20.65 21.21
C VAL A 51 -4.07 -20.12 22.64
N LEU A 52 -4.77 -20.77 23.58
CA LEU A 52 -4.99 -20.19 24.90
C LEU A 52 -3.84 -20.42 25.89
N GLN A 53 -2.91 -21.32 25.57
CA GLN A 53 -1.71 -21.56 26.39
C GLN A 53 -0.53 -20.65 26.04
N ASP A 54 -0.60 -19.93 24.92
CA ASP A 54 0.44 -19.00 24.49
C ASP A 54 0.04 -17.54 24.79
N ASN A 55 0.78 -16.89 25.69
CA ASN A 55 0.57 -15.49 26.06
C ASN A 55 0.94 -14.49 24.94
N GLN A 56 1.56 -14.95 23.86
CA GLN A 56 1.85 -14.15 22.66
C GLN A 56 0.95 -14.52 21.47
N ALA A 57 -0.05 -15.37 21.69
CA ALA A 57 -0.97 -15.80 20.64
C ALA A 57 -1.62 -14.60 19.94
N GLN A 58 -1.60 -14.68 18.61
CA GLN A 58 -2.22 -13.72 17.71
C GLN A 58 -3.23 -14.47 16.85
N VAL A 59 -4.49 -14.05 16.87
CA VAL A 59 -5.58 -14.73 16.14
C VAL A 59 -6.30 -13.74 15.22
N ALA A 60 -6.38 -14.08 13.94
CA ALA A 60 -7.24 -13.39 12.98
C ALA A 60 -8.54 -14.19 12.80
N ILE A 61 -9.70 -13.58 13.08
CA ILE A 61 -11.00 -14.24 12.99
C ILE A 61 -11.78 -13.61 11.83
N VAL A 62 -12.12 -14.39 10.81
CA VAL A 62 -12.79 -13.87 9.62
C VAL A 62 -13.98 -14.74 9.20
N GLY A 63 -15.17 -14.15 9.16
CA GLY A 63 -16.38 -14.78 8.62
C GLY A 63 -16.70 -14.35 7.19
N LYS A 64 -17.25 -15.25 6.37
CA LYS A 64 -17.52 -15.01 4.93
C LYS A 64 -18.34 -13.74 4.65
N PHE A 65 -19.38 -13.50 5.44
CA PHE A 65 -20.23 -12.31 5.33
C PHE A 65 -20.15 -11.38 6.55
N SER A 66 -19.03 -11.41 7.28
CA SER A 66 -18.85 -10.62 8.50
C SER A 66 -18.90 -9.11 8.29
N HIS A 67 -18.54 -8.65 7.09
CA HIS A 67 -18.75 -7.26 6.65
C HIS A 67 -20.22 -6.82 6.70
N ARG A 68 -21.19 -7.75 6.73
CA ARG A 68 -22.64 -7.45 6.86
C ARG A 68 -23.18 -7.73 8.26
N ASN A 69 -22.66 -8.78 8.90
CA ASN A 69 -23.01 -9.17 10.26
C ASN A 69 -21.80 -9.82 10.93
N CYS A 70 -21.17 -9.09 11.86
CA CYS A 70 -19.95 -9.48 12.55
C CYS A 70 -20.16 -10.43 13.74
N LEU A 71 -21.39 -10.85 14.02
CA LEU A 71 -21.77 -11.59 15.23
C LEU A 71 -20.83 -12.77 15.56
N HIS A 72 -20.55 -13.66 14.60
CA HIS A 72 -19.71 -14.85 14.85
C HIS A 72 -18.26 -14.47 15.17
N GLU A 73 -17.73 -13.43 14.53
CA GLU A 73 -16.37 -12.94 14.81
C GLU A 73 -16.28 -12.37 16.23
N GLU A 74 -17.26 -11.54 16.62
CA GLU A 74 -17.30 -10.91 17.95
C GLU A 74 -17.52 -11.93 19.08
N GLN A 75 -18.38 -12.92 18.85
CA GLN A 75 -18.66 -13.99 19.83
C GLN A 75 -17.40 -14.80 20.12
N LEU A 76 -16.68 -15.25 19.07
CA LEU A 76 -15.44 -15.99 19.27
C LEU A 76 -14.35 -15.10 19.89
N ALA A 77 -14.27 -13.83 19.48
CA ALA A 77 -13.30 -12.90 20.05
C ALA A 77 -13.53 -12.68 21.55
N THR A 78 -14.79 -12.54 21.95
CA THR A 78 -15.19 -12.41 23.36
C THR A 78 -14.80 -13.66 24.14
N TYR A 79 -15.18 -14.83 23.64
CA TYR A 79 -14.84 -16.11 24.26
C TYR A 79 -13.32 -16.28 24.43
N LEU A 80 -12.52 -15.98 23.41
CA LEU A 80 -11.07 -16.12 23.49
C LEU A 80 -10.45 -15.13 24.50
N LYS A 81 -10.94 -13.89 24.57
CA LYS A 81 -10.46 -12.89 25.54
C LYS A 81 -10.81 -13.25 26.98
N GLU A 82 -11.95 -13.87 27.23
CA GLU A 82 -12.34 -14.35 28.57
C GLU A 82 -11.38 -15.43 29.07
N HIS A 83 -10.84 -16.25 28.18
CA HIS A 83 -9.94 -17.36 28.54
C HIS A 83 -8.45 -17.00 28.48
N ASN A 84 -8.06 -16.07 27.60
CA ASN A 84 -6.71 -15.50 27.53
C ASN A 84 -6.82 -13.98 27.36
N PRO A 85 -6.80 -13.20 28.46
CA PRO A 85 -6.93 -11.74 28.40
C PRO A 85 -5.79 -11.02 27.64
N THR A 86 -4.65 -11.70 27.43
CA THR A 86 -3.49 -11.15 26.73
C THR A 86 -3.46 -11.45 25.23
N ILE A 87 -4.39 -12.30 24.76
CA ILE A 87 -4.49 -12.66 23.34
C ILE A 87 -4.72 -11.41 22.49
N ARG A 88 -4.05 -11.36 21.34
CA ARG A 88 -4.29 -10.30 20.35
C ARG A 88 -5.16 -10.84 19.24
N ILE A 89 -6.26 -10.14 19.00
CA ILE A 89 -7.26 -10.54 18.02
C ILE A 89 -7.45 -9.42 17.00
N ALA A 90 -7.48 -9.79 15.73
CA ALA A 90 -7.94 -8.94 14.65
C ALA A 90 -9.17 -9.55 14.00
N LEU A 91 -10.16 -8.71 13.68
CA LEU A 91 -11.45 -9.15 13.17
C LEU A 91 -11.59 -8.78 11.70
N GLY A 92 -12.13 -9.71 10.93
CA GLY A 92 -12.32 -9.54 9.50
C GLY A 92 -13.21 -8.35 9.17
N HIS A 93 -14.31 -8.18 9.91
CA HIS A 93 -15.30 -7.15 9.62
C HIS A 93 -14.77 -5.71 9.69
N GLU A 94 -13.67 -5.46 10.40
CA GLU A 94 -12.96 -4.17 10.42
C GLU A 94 -12.46 -3.74 9.02
N TRP A 95 -12.47 -4.68 8.07
CA TRP A 95 -12.32 -4.47 6.64
C TRP A 95 -13.68 -4.70 5.95
N GLY A 96 -14.57 -3.71 5.95
CA GLY A 96 -15.97 -3.82 5.55
C GLY A 96 -16.27 -4.18 4.08
N GLN A 97 -15.27 -4.57 3.30
CA GLN A 97 -15.42 -5.02 1.91
C GLN A 97 -15.77 -6.51 1.81
N ALA A 98 -16.53 -6.88 0.77
CA ALA A 98 -17.14 -8.21 0.65
C ALA A 98 -16.17 -9.37 0.36
N ASN A 99 -14.97 -9.11 -0.16
CA ASN A 99 -14.05 -10.15 -0.64
C ASN A 99 -13.45 -10.97 0.51
N PHE A 100 -14.05 -12.13 0.81
CA PHE A 100 -13.66 -12.99 1.94
C PHE A 100 -12.18 -13.36 1.94
N TYR A 101 -11.65 -13.87 0.83
CA TYR A 101 -10.25 -14.30 0.73
C TYR A 101 -9.27 -13.13 0.99
N ARG A 102 -9.45 -12.00 0.29
CA ARG A 102 -8.58 -10.82 0.47
C ARG A 102 -8.73 -10.23 1.88
N ARG A 103 -9.95 -10.26 2.45
CA ARG A 103 -10.22 -9.81 3.83
C ARG A 103 -9.49 -10.67 4.85
N SER A 104 -9.52 -11.99 4.69
CA SER A 104 -8.79 -12.94 5.53
C SER A 104 -7.29 -12.66 5.52
N LEU A 105 -6.69 -12.51 4.34
CA LEU A 105 -5.27 -12.20 4.22
C LEU A 105 -4.90 -10.83 4.80
N THR A 106 -5.73 -9.80 4.55
CA THR A 106 -5.46 -8.45 5.05
C THR A 106 -5.52 -8.40 6.57
N THR A 107 -6.52 -9.06 7.16
CA THR A 107 -6.68 -9.17 8.63
C THR A 107 -5.47 -9.90 9.25
N TYR A 108 -5.08 -11.02 8.64
CA TYR A 108 -3.91 -11.81 9.04
C TYR A 108 -2.63 -10.98 8.99
N LEU A 109 -2.36 -10.33 7.85
CA LEU A 109 -1.13 -9.57 7.62
C LEU A 109 -1.05 -8.36 8.55
N ASN A 110 -2.15 -7.63 8.72
CA ASN A 110 -2.21 -6.50 9.64
C ASN A 110 -1.84 -6.92 11.06
N LEU A 111 -2.42 -8.01 11.56
CA LEU A 111 -2.10 -8.53 12.89
C LEU A 111 -0.65 -9.00 12.99
N GLY A 112 -0.12 -9.65 11.95
CA GLY A 112 1.24 -10.18 11.93
C GLY A 112 2.32 -9.10 12.05
N VAL A 113 2.05 -7.88 11.58
CA VAL A 113 3.01 -6.75 11.66
C VAL A 113 2.73 -5.79 12.82
N SER A 114 1.62 -5.94 13.54
CA SER A 114 1.20 -5.04 14.63
C SER A 114 2.28 -4.80 15.68
N ASP A 115 3.02 -5.84 16.06
CA ASP A 115 4.04 -5.77 17.11
C ASP A 115 5.24 -4.94 16.71
N LEU A 116 5.72 -5.19 15.49
CA LEU A 116 6.81 -4.44 14.91
C LEU A 116 6.42 -2.97 14.79
N TYR A 117 5.20 -2.72 14.31
CA TYR A 117 4.66 -1.39 14.15
C TYR A 117 4.51 -0.66 15.50
N HIS A 118 3.96 -1.31 16.53
CA HIS A 118 3.81 -0.70 17.85
C HIS A 118 5.16 -0.34 18.48
N ARG A 119 6.18 -1.20 18.35
CA ARG A 119 7.54 -0.88 18.79
C ARG A 119 8.12 0.31 18.05
N PHE A 120 7.96 0.35 16.73
CA PHE A 120 8.36 1.50 15.91
C PHE A 120 7.66 2.79 16.36
N ALA A 121 6.33 2.75 16.53
CA ALA A 121 5.54 3.90 16.96
C ALA A 121 5.99 4.44 18.32
N GLN A 122 6.23 3.55 19.30
CA GLN A 122 6.71 3.91 20.63
C GLN A 122 8.12 4.54 20.59
N GLN A 123 9.02 3.97 19.81
CA GLN A 123 10.38 4.51 19.63
C GLN A 123 10.34 5.89 19.00
N LEU A 124 9.52 6.07 17.96
CA LEU A 124 9.33 7.36 17.30
C LEU A 124 8.76 8.40 18.26
N GLN A 125 7.70 8.08 19.01
CA GLN A 125 7.13 8.97 20.02
C GLN A 125 8.17 9.37 21.07
N THR A 126 8.95 8.40 21.58
CA THR A 126 10.01 8.64 22.56
C THR A 126 11.07 9.60 22.00
N ALA A 127 11.48 9.42 20.75
CA ALA A 127 12.49 10.25 20.09
C ALA A 127 12.01 11.71 19.87
N ILE A 128 10.73 11.90 19.57
CA ILE A 128 10.07 13.21 19.38
C ILE A 128 9.93 13.93 20.73
N ILE A 129 9.46 13.23 21.76
CA ILE A 129 9.33 13.78 23.13
C ILE A 129 10.69 14.18 23.69
N ALA A 130 11.72 13.35 23.52
CA ALA A 130 13.08 13.65 23.97
C ALA A 130 13.67 14.92 23.32
N ARG A 131 13.17 15.31 22.16
CA ARG A 131 13.54 16.55 21.44
C ARG A 131 12.63 17.74 21.73
N ASN A 132 11.66 17.59 22.65
CA ASN A 132 10.67 18.61 23.00
C ASN A 132 9.84 19.11 21.80
N ILE A 133 9.64 18.25 20.79
CA ILE A 133 8.81 18.55 19.62
C ILE A 133 7.34 18.29 19.98
N LYS A 134 6.49 19.31 19.81
CA LYS A 134 5.05 19.27 20.13
C LYS A 134 4.14 18.98 18.94
N ALA A 135 4.72 18.90 17.73
CA ALA A 135 3.97 18.65 16.51
C ALA A 135 3.34 17.23 16.54
N PRO A 136 2.11 17.07 16.02
CA PRO A 136 1.50 15.75 15.90
C PRO A 136 2.28 14.87 14.92
N ILE A 137 2.32 13.58 15.18
CA ILE A 137 3.01 12.61 14.32
C ILE A 137 1.98 11.99 13.37
N PHE A 138 2.23 12.14 12.08
CA PHE A 138 1.47 11.53 11.00
C PHE A 138 2.32 10.45 10.30
N ILE A 139 1.67 9.40 9.83
CA ILE A 139 2.27 8.34 9.03
C ILE A 139 1.62 8.35 7.65
N LEU A 140 2.46 8.26 6.63
CA LEU A 140 2.03 8.16 5.24
C LEU A 140 1.51 6.76 4.93
N LYS A 141 0.38 6.68 4.23
CA LYS A 141 -0.26 5.45 3.78
C LYS A 141 0.10 5.12 2.34
N ALA A 142 -0.17 3.87 1.96
CA ALA A 142 -0.04 3.34 0.61
C ALA A 142 -0.83 4.14 -0.45
N ASP A 143 -1.95 4.75 -0.06
CA ASP A 143 -2.84 5.50 -0.94
C ASP A 143 -2.39 6.94 -1.20
N GLY A 144 -1.26 7.37 -0.64
CA GLY A 144 -0.72 8.72 -0.80
C GLY A 144 -1.32 9.75 0.15
N GLY A 145 -2.11 9.34 1.14
CA GLY A 145 -2.49 10.23 2.24
C GLY A 145 -1.84 9.91 3.55
N SER A 146 -2.02 10.80 4.52
CA SER A 146 -1.45 10.65 5.87
C SER A 146 -2.54 10.52 6.94
N LEU A 147 -2.25 9.74 7.99
CA LEU A 147 -3.09 9.64 9.19
C LEU A 147 -2.26 9.82 10.45
N PRO A 148 -2.85 10.24 11.58
CA PRO A 148 -2.16 10.26 12.86
C PRO A 148 -1.61 8.88 13.23
N LEU A 149 -0.40 8.86 13.82
CA LEU A 149 0.30 7.64 14.25
C LEU A 149 -0.58 6.70 15.10
N SER A 150 -1.44 7.26 15.95
CA SER A 150 -2.33 6.53 16.86
C SER A 150 -3.55 5.90 16.18
N LYS A 151 -3.74 6.14 14.88
CA LYS A 151 -5.00 5.87 14.17
C LYS A 151 -4.84 5.02 12.91
N ILE A 152 -3.62 4.88 12.41
CA ILE A 152 -3.32 4.07 11.24
C ILE A 152 -3.30 2.59 11.59
N ARG A 153 -3.84 1.75 10.71
CA ARG A 153 -3.65 0.30 10.80
C ARG A 153 -2.27 -0.03 10.24
N PRO A 154 -1.44 -0.83 10.92
CA PRO A 154 -0.07 -1.13 10.50
C PRO A 154 0.10 -1.43 9.01
N ILE A 155 -0.79 -2.25 8.44
CA ILE A 155 -0.74 -2.65 7.03
C ILE A 155 -1.00 -1.49 6.06
N ASP A 156 -1.70 -0.43 6.48
CA ASP A 156 -1.98 0.74 5.62
C ASP A 156 -0.70 1.51 5.25
N SER A 157 0.38 1.37 6.02
CA SER A 157 1.70 1.98 5.74
C SER A 157 2.55 1.20 4.73
N ILE A 158 2.04 0.08 4.19
CA ILE A 158 2.69 -0.63 3.10
C ILE A 158 2.90 0.33 1.93
N TYR A 159 4.02 0.24 1.22
CA TYR A 159 4.32 1.12 0.09
C TYR A 159 4.31 2.63 0.39
N SER A 160 4.47 3.03 1.65
CA SER A 160 4.60 4.45 2.02
C SER A 160 5.78 5.15 1.32
N GLY A 161 6.92 4.47 1.14
CA GLY A 161 8.05 4.98 0.36
C GLY A 161 7.68 5.32 -1.10
N PRO A 162 7.26 4.33 -1.91
CA PRO A 162 6.79 4.57 -3.27
C PRO A 162 5.70 5.64 -3.37
N ALA A 163 4.75 5.65 -2.43
CA ALA A 163 3.71 6.67 -2.39
C ALA A 163 4.30 8.07 -2.14
N ALA A 164 5.28 8.19 -1.24
CA ALA A 164 5.99 9.44 -0.99
C ALA A 164 6.70 9.95 -2.25
N SER A 165 7.31 9.07 -3.04
CA SER A 165 7.96 9.45 -4.30
C SER A 165 6.97 10.04 -5.30
N VAL A 166 5.78 9.43 -5.43
CA VAL A 166 4.71 9.94 -6.29
C VAL A 166 4.23 11.31 -5.81
N LEU A 167 4.01 11.48 -4.51
CA LEU A 167 3.62 12.79 -3.96
C LEU A 167 4.69 13.85 -4.17
N ALA A 168 5.97 13.50 -3.96
CA ALA A 168 7.07 14.40 -4.21
C ALA A 168 7.09 14.90 -5.66
N ALA A 169 6.79 14.01 -6.62
CA ALA A 169 6.67 14.38 -8.02
C ALA A 169 5.53 15.38 -8.26
N LEU A 170 4.37 15.24 -7.61
CA LEU A 170 3.26 16.21 -7.71
C LEU A 170 3.66 17.63 -7.29
N THR A 171 4.58 17.74 -6.33
CA THR A 171 5.05 19.05 -5.84
C THR A 171 5.98 19.77 -6.83
N GLN A 172 6.53 19.03 -7.80
CA GLN A 172 7.58 19.46 -8.73
C GLN A 172 7.15 19.43 -10.20
N ASN A 173 6.09 18.68 -10.54
CA ASN A 173 5.55 18.58 -11.89
C ASN A 173 4.58 19.72 -12.21
N ASP A 174 4.39 19.98 -13.50
CA ASP A 174 3.26 20.78 -13.98
C ASP A 174 1.95 20.12 -13.52
N PRO A 175 0.99 20.89 -12.94
CA PRO A 175 -0.29 20.35 -12.45
C PRO A 175 -1.07 19.50 -13.45
N ALA A 176 -0.90 19.70 -14.75
CA ALA A 176 -1.65 18.97 -15.77
C ALA A 176 -0.80 17.90 -16.49
N SER A 177 0.45 17.68 -16.06
CA SER A 177 1.34 16.74 -16.74
C SER A 177 1.13 15.29 -16.30
N SER A 178 1.26 14.40 -17.27
CA SER A 178 1.40 12.96 -17.05
C SER A 178 2.88 12.61 -16.91
N SER A 179 3.23 11.82 -15.90
CA SER A 179 4.62 11.48 -15.61
C SER A 179 4.82 10.10 -15.03
N ILE A 180 5.98 9.52 -15.33
CA ILE A 180 6.51 8.34 -14.66
C ILE A 180 7.45 8.82 -13.56
N VAL A 181 7.27 8.30 -12.36
CA VAL A 181 8.16 8.56 -11.23
C VAL A 181 9.06 7.34 -11.07
N VAL A 182 10.37 7.57 -10.97
CA VAL A 182 11.38 6.53 -10.72
C VAL A 182 12.26 6.99 -9.57
N ASP A 183 12.11 6.40 -8.39
CA ASP A 183 12.90 6.70 -7.20
C ASP A 183 13.91 5.58 -6.93
N ILE A 184 15.18 5.86 -7.21
CA ILE A 184 16.28 4.90 -7.10
C ILE A 184 16.92 5.03 -5.71
N GLY A 185 16.49 4.17 -4.79
CA GLY A 185 17.06 4.05 -3.46
C GLY A 185 18.35 3.22 -3.43
N GLY A 186 18.81 2.91 -2.22
CA GLY A 186 19.96 2.03 -2.01
C GLY A 186 19.65 0.56 -2.34
N THR A 187 18.48 0.06 -1.97
CA THR A 187 18.14 -1.38 -2.14
C THR A 187 17.09 -1.62 -3.22
N THR A 188 16.19 -0.66 -3.42
CA THR A 188 15.02 -0.79 -4.28
C THR A 188 14.89 0.41 -5.20
N THR A 189 14.19 0.21 -6.31
CA THR A 189 13.72 1.28 -7.17
C THR A 189 12.20 1.26 -7.15
N ASP A 190 11.62 2.38 -6.74
CA ASP A 190 10.18 2.57 -6.66
C ASP A 190 9.68 3.31 -7.90
N ILE A 191 8.63 2.80 -8.52
CA ILE A 191 8.08 3.29 -9.78
C ILE A 191 6.61 3.62 -9.56
N GLY A 192 6.18 4.78 -10.03
CA GLY A 192 4.78 5.21 -9.97
C GLY A 192 4.36 6.00 -11.21
N LEU A 193 3.05 6.17 -11.37
CA LEU A 193 2.45 6.88 -12.49
C LEU A 193 1.52 8.00 -12.01
N ILE A 194 1.60 9.13 -12.70
CA ILE A 194 0.73 10.30 -12.50
C ILE A 194 0.10 10.64 -13.85
N LEU A 195 -1.20 10.91 -13.84
CA LEU A 195 -2.02 11.16 -15.03
C LEU A 195 -2.72 12.48 -14.92
N SER A 196 -2.35 13.43 -15.77
CA SER A 196 -2.91 14.78 -15.77
C SER A 196 -2.93 15.37 -14.35
N GLY A 197 -1.81 15.20 -13.63
CA GLY A 197 -1.66 15.66 -12.24
C GLY A 197 -2.31 14.78 -11.15
N VAL A 198 -2.95 13.68 -11.50
CA VAL A 198 -3.63 12.79 -10.55
C VAL A 198 -2.84 11.50 -10.35
N PRO A 199 -2.41 11.16 -9.11
CA PRO A 199 -1.84 9.87 -8.81
C PRO A 199 -2.83 8.75 -9.11
N LEU A 200 -2.38 7.74 -9.84
CA LEU A 200 -3.23 6.60 -10.12
C LEU A 200 -3.38 5.72 -8.88
N VAL A 201 -4.60 5.27 -8.61
CA VAL A 201 -4.94 4.30 -7.56
C VAL A 201 -5.08 2.90 -8.16
N SER A 202 -4.54 1.89 -7.48
CA SER A 202 -4.69 0.48 -7.86
C SER A 202 -6.12 -0.01 -7.62
N SER A 203 -6.81 -0.53 -8.65
CA SER A 203 -8.14 -1.14 -8.49
C SER A 203 -8.12 -2.41 -7.64
N LYS A 204 -6.97 -3.09 -7.59
CA LYS A 204 -6.75 -4.32 -6.82
C LYS A 204 -6.14 -4.08 -5.44
N GLY A 205 -5.92 -2.83 -5.04
CA GLY A 205 -5.24 -2.48 -3.79
C GLY A 205 -3.75 -2.88 -3.79
N ALA A 206 -3.13 -2.83 -2.61
CA ALA A 206 -1.73 -3.21 -2.44
C ALA A 206 -1.56 -4.73 -2.61
N GLN A 207 -0.54 -5.13 -3.36
CA GLN A 207 -0.19 -6.51 -3.61
C GLN A 207 1.07 -6.90 -2.82
N ILE A 208 1.11 -8.10 -2.24
CA ILE A 208 2.30 -8.64 -1.57
C ILE A 208 2.63 -9.98 -2.22
N GLY A 209 3.74 -10.05 -2.96
CA GLY A 209 4.03 -11.20 -3.81
C GLY A 209 2.91 -11.44 -4.81
N ALA A 210 2.27 -12.61 -4.75
CA ALA A 210 1.14 -12.95 -5.61
C ALA A 210 -0.23 -12.55 -5.04
N PHE A 211 -0.30 -11.97 -3.84
CA PHE A 211 -1.55 -11.82 -3.09
C PHE A 211 -2.00 -10.37 -3.00
N SER A 212 -3.21 -10.08 -3.49
CA SER A 212 -3.83 -8.77 -3.32
C SER A 212 -4.45 -8.62 -1.92
N THR A 213 -4.20 -7.49 -1.27
CA THR A 213 -4.81 -7.11 0.01
C THR A 213 -5.98 -6.16 -0.22
N LEU A 214 -6.78 -5.86 0.80
CA LEU A 214 -7.82 -4.83 0.74
C LEU A 214 -7.28 -3.42 1.00
N VAL A 215 -5.98 -3.28 1.25
CA VAL A 215 -5.36 -1.97 1.50
C VAL A 215 -5.40 -1.16 0.21
N ARG A 216 -6.04 0.01 0.27
CA ARG A 216 -6.05 0.96 -0.84
C ARG A 216 -4.61 1.45 -1.07
N SER A 217 -4.15 1.47 -2.31
CA SER A 217 -2.79 1.92 -2.64
C SER A 217 -2.76 2.69 -3.94
N LEU A 218 -1.75 3.54 -4.10
CA LEU A 218 -1.36 4.02 -5.41
C LEU A 218 -0.92 2.84 -6.28
N ALA A 219 -1.01 3.02 -7.60
CA ALA A 219 -0.48 2.09 -8.58
C ALA A 219 1.03 2.29 -8.68
N VAL A 220 1.73 1.68 -7.73
CA VAL A 220 3.18 1.75 -7.57
C VAL A 220 3.77 0.35 -7.63
N ARG A 221 5.04 0.29 -8.00
CA ARG A 221 5.82 -0.94 -8.05
C ARG A 221 7.19 -0.70 -7.44
N SER A 222 7.62 -1.60 -6.57
CA SER A 222 8.98 -1.63 -6.05
C SER A 222 9.71 -2.83 -6.65
N ILE A 223 10.87 -2.59 -7.27
CA ILE A 223 11.75 -3.65 -7.77
C ILE A 223 13.04 -3.71 -6.94
N PRO A 224 13.60 -4.91 -6.70
CA PRO A 224 14.74 -5.09 -5.81
C PRO A 224 16.08 -4.78 -6.50
N VAL A 225 16.19 -3.59 -7.07
CA VAL A 225 17.43 -3.05 -7.64
C VAL A 225 17.60 -1.60 -7.21
N GLY A 226 18.74 -1.28 -6.62
CA GLY A 226 19.09 0.07 -6.19
C GLY A 226 20.58 0.34 -6.32
N GLY A 227 21.03 1.50 -5.86
CA GLY A 227 22.44 1.90 -5.94
C GLY A 227 23.38 1.01 -5.13
N ASP A 228 22.93 0.48 -4.00
CA ASP A 228 23.70 -0.33 -3.06
C ASP A 228 23.33 -1.83 -3.11
N SER A 229 22.60 -2.26 -4.14
CA SER A 229 22.36 -3.69 -4.39
C SER A 229 23.70 -4.40 -4.61
N VAL A 230 23.89 -5.54 -3.95
CA VAL A 230 25.15 -6.29 -4.07
C VAL A 230 25.34 -6.78 -5.50
N VAL A 231 26.54 -6.58 -6.05
CA VAL A 231 27.00 -7.22 -7.27
C VAL A 231 27.86 -8.41 -6.86
N SER A 232 27.49 -9.62 -7.26
CA SER A 232 28.26 -10.83 -6.97
C SER A 232 28.90 -11.38 -8.24
N ALA A 233 30.12 -11.91 -8.12
CA ALA A 233 30.83 -12.51 -9.25
C ALA A 233 30.14 -13.81 -9.68
N LYS A 234 30.01 -14.02 -11.00
CA LYS A 234 29.54 -15.27 -11.61
C LYS A 234 30.49 -15.65 -12.72
N ASN A 235 30.82 -16.92 -12.90
CA ASN A 235 31.66 -17.33 -14.04
C ASN A 235 30.79 -17.90 -15.17
N PRO A 236 30.66 -17.21 -16.33
CA PRO A 236 31.06 -15.81 -16.62
C PRO A 236 30.03 -14.76 -16.16
N GLY A 237 30.48 -13.51 -15.93
CA GLY A 237 29.66 -12.32 -15.63
C GLY A 237 29.48 -11.96 -14.15
N PHE A 238 28.32 -11.39 -13.84
CA PHE A 238 27.92 -11.02 -12.47
C PHE A 238 26.43 -11.30 -12.24
N ILE A 239 26.00 -11.21 -10.99
CA ILE A 239 24.59 -11.21 -10.59
C ILE A 239 24.33 -9.93 -9.80
N LEU A 240 23.26 -9.23 -10.16
CA LEU A 240 22.68 -8.20 -9.29
C LEU A 240 21.78 -8.88 -8.28
N GLU A 241 22.19 -8.82 -7.02
CA GLU A 241 21.46 -9.39 -5.91
C GLU A 241 20.33 -8.47 -5.45
N SER A 242 19.28 -9.07 -4.89
CA SER A 242 18.09 -8.37 -4.37
C SER A 242 18.26 -7.81 -2.95
N TYR A 243 19.49 -7.81 -2.43
CA TYR A 243 19.80 -7.41 -1.05
C TYR A 243 21.01 -6.46 -0.99
N ARG A 244 21.16 -5.81 0.16
CA ARG A 244 22.20 -4.83 0.47
C ARG A 244 23.06 -5.31 1.65
N LEU A 245 24.38 -5.12 1.57
CA LEU A 245 25.34 -5.45 2.63
C LEU A 245 26.09 -4.21 3.15
N GLY A 246 25.32 -3.22 3.61
CA GLY A 246 25.85 -1.92 4.01
C GLY A 246 25.94 -0.93 2.85
N PRO A 247 26.71 0.16 3.00
CA PRO A 247 26.92 1.13 1.92
C PRO A 247 27.74 0.52 0.77
N ALA A 248 27.84 1.23 -0.34
CA ALA A 248 28.72 0.89 -1.46
C ALA A 248 30.19 0.76 -1.05
N TYR A 249 31.00 0.01 -1.82
CA TYR A 249 32.41 -0.21 -1.51
C TYR A 249 33.20 1.11 -1.47
N CYS A 250 32.93 2.02 -2.39
CA CYS A 250 33.50 3.37 -2.49
C CYS A 250 33.13 4.29 -1.31
N LEU A 251 32.15 3.87 -0.49
CA LEU A 251 31.72 4.53 0.74
C LEU A 251 32.19 3.77 2.01
N GLY A 252 33.10 2.80 1.85
CA GLY A 252 33.61 1.98 2.95
C GLY A 252 32.77 0.72 3.25
N GLY A 253 31.95 0.29 2.30
CA GLY A 253 31.19 -0.95 2.36
C GLY A 253 32.02 -2.21 2.12
N ASN A 254 31.36 -3.37 2.28
CA ASN A 254 32.02 -4.68 2.21
C ASN A 254 31.85 -5.40 0.86
N ALA A 255 31.01 -4.88 -0.04
CA ALA A 255 30.69 -5.52 -1.31
C ALA A 255 30.56 -4.48 -2.44
N PRO A 256 30.92 -4.83 -3.69
CA PRO A 256 30.72 -3.95 -4.84
C PRO A 256 29.23 -3.83 -5.19
N THR A 257 28.86 -2.66 -5.71
CA THR A 257 27.48 -2.24 -5.95
C THR A 257 27.37 -1.40 -7.23
N PRO A 258 26.16 -1.14 -7.77
CA PRO A 258 25.97 -0.18 -8.85
C PRO A 258 26.53 1.22 -8.55
N THR A 259 26.53 1.67 -7.29
CA THR A 259 27.16 2.94 -6.88
C THR A 259 28.66 2.93 -7.16
N ASP A 260 29.34 1.79 -7.02
CA ASP A 260 30.76 1.66 -7.36
C ASP A 260 30.99 1.79 -8.86
N ALA A 261 30.12 1.18 -9.68
CA ALA A 261 30.14 1.36 -11.13
C ALA A 261 29.88 2.82 -11.53
N MET A 262 28.88 3.48 -10.93
CA MET A 262 28.58 4.89 -11.15
C MET A 262 29.79 5.76 -10.79
N ARG A 263 30.45 5.48 -9.67
CA ARG A 263 31.61 6.24 -9.22
C ARG A 263 32.81 6.03 -10.14
N TYR A 264 33.10 4.80 -10.53
CA TYR A 264 34.21 4.47 -11.43
C TYR A 264 34.07 5.14 -12.81
N LEU A 265 32.85 5.16 -13.35
CA LEU A 265 32.54 5.81 -14.63
C LEU A 265 32.46 7.35 -14.54
N GLY A 266 32.61 7.94 -13.35
CA GLY A 266 32.50 9.38 -13.15
C GLY A 266 31.07 9.93 -13.29
N LEU A 267 30.05 9.07 -13.17
CA LEU A 267 28.63 9.45 -13.23
C LEU A 267 28.16 10.12 -11.92
N ILE A 268 28.90 9.91 -10.83
CA ILE A 268 28.73 10.56 -9.53
C ILE A 268 30.08 11.05 -8.99
N ASP A 269 30.04 12.07 -8.13
CA ASP A 269 31.20 12.77 -7.58
C ASP A 269 31.56 12.37 -6.13
N TYR A 270 30.64 11.71 -5.42
CA TYR A 270 30.85 11.22 -4.06
C TYR A 270 31.49 9.81 -4.02
N GLY A 271 32.12 9.47 -2.89
CA GLY A 271 32.81 8.20 -2.71
C GLY A 271 34.24 8.18 -3.27
N ASN A 272 35.06 7.26 -2.78
CA ASN A 272 36.45 7.12 -3.16
C ASN A 272 36.58 6.30 -4.45
N ILE A 273 37.19 6.89 -5.48
CA ILE A 273 37.38 6.25 -6.79
C ILE A 273 38.27 5.01 -6.73
N HIS A 274 39.31 5.00 -5.88
CA HIS A 274 40.22 3.86 -5.74
C HIS A 274 39.51 2.67 -5.09
N LEU A 275 38.63 2.94 -4.11
CA LEU A 275 37.79 1.90 -3.51
C LEU A 275 36.74 1.38 -4.51
N ALA A 276 36.18 2.25 -5.35
CA ALA A 276 35.27 1.80 -6.43
C ALA A 276 35.99 0.84 -7.39
N GLU A 277 37.21 1.19 -7.80
CA GLU A 277 38.06 0.35 -8.65
C GLU A 277 38.39 -0.99 -7.98
N GLU A 278 38.82 -0.96 -6.71
CA GLU A 278 39.11 -2.16 -5.92
C GLU A 278 37.88 -3.08 -5.82
N GLY A 279 36.72 -2.51 -5.49
CA GLY A 279 35.45 -3.22 -5.39
C GLY A 279 35.09 -3.92 -6.70
N LEU A 280 35.13 -3.19 -7.82
CA LEU A 280 34.85 -3.78 -9.15
C LEU A 280 35.88 -4.85 -9.52
N ALA A 281 37.15 -4.67 -9.18
CA ALA A 281 38.19 -5.65 -9.43
C ALA A 281 37.97 -6.98 -8.68
N THR A 282 37.24 -6.97 -7.55
CA THR A 282 36.87 -8.21 -6.85
C THR A 282 35.94 -9.11 -7.66
N LEU A 283 35.20 -8.54 -8.62
CA LEU A 283 34.29 -9.27 -9.51
C LEU A 283 35.00 -9.98 -10.66
N LEU A 284 36.27 -9.62 -10.92
CA LEU A 284 37.03 -10.10 -12.06
C LEU A 284 38.16 -11.05 -11.63
N PRO A 285 38.48 -12.07 -12.45
CA PRO A 285 39.71 -12.84 -12.33
C PRO A 285 40.92 -11.92 -12.40
N SER A 286 42.02 -12.27 -11.71
CA SER A 286 43.23 -11.44 -11.64
C SER A 286 43.78 -11.01 -13.00
N GLU A 287 43.64 -11.85 -14.02
CA GLU A 287 44.10 -11.61 -15.40
C GLU A 287 43.28 -10.55 -16.15
N GLN A 288 42.05 -10.27 -15.69
CA GLN A 288 41.11 -9.34 -16.32
C GLN A 288 40.98 -8.01 -15.57
N ARG A 289 41.79 -7.77 -14.53
CA ARG A 289 41.75 -6.51 -13.74
C ARG A 289 42.51 -5.38 -14.44
N THR A 290 42.16 -5.10 -15.69
CA THR A 290 42.70 -3.96 -16.46
C THR A 290 41.68 -2.83 -16.54
N PRO A 291 42.11 -1.57 -16.75
CA PRO A 291 41.18 -0.44 -16.83
C PRO A 291 40.07 -0.61 -17.87
N GLN A 292 40.37 -1.26 -19.01
CA GLN A 292 39.39 -1.51 -20.06
C GLN A 292 38.28 -2.46 -19.58
N PHE A 293 38.65 -3.59 -18.98
CA PHE A 293 37.67 -4.56 -18.46
C PHE A 293 36.84 -4.00 -17.31
N LEU A 294 37.44 -3.17 -16.44
CA LEU A 294 36.71 -2.52 -15.34
C LEU A 294 35.71 -1.49 -15.87
N HIS A 295 36.08 -0.72 -16.89
CA HIS A 295 35.17 0.20 -17.56
C HIS A 295 34.02 -0.53 -18.24
N ASP A 296 34.31 -1.62 -18.95
CA ASP A 296 33.29 -2.44 -19.62
C ASP A 296 32.35 -3.11 -18.61
N LEU A 297 32.89 -3.67 -17.51
CA LEU A 297 32.10 -4.23 -16.41
C LEU A 297 31.21 -3.19 -15.75
N ALA A 298 31.75 -2.01 -15.43
CA ALA A 298 30.98 -0.93 -14.83
C ALA A 298 29.84 -0.50 -15.75
N THR A 299 30.11 -0.39 -17.05
CA THR A 299 29.10 -0.08 -18.07
C THR A 299 28.01 -1.15 -18.11
N GLU A 300 28.39 -2.44 -18.12
CA GLU A 300 27.45 -3.56 -18.12
C GLU A 300 26.58 -3.60 -16.86
N ILE A 301 27.14 -3.27 -15.68
CA ILE A 301 26.38 -3.15 -14.43
C ILE A 301 25.30 -2.06 -14.55
N ILE A 302 25.67 -0.87 -15.04
CA ILE A 302 24.70 0.23 -15.23
C ILE A 302 23.64 -0.15 -16.26
N ASP A 303 24.03 -0.73 -17.39
CA ASP A 303 23.10 -1.17 -18.42
C ASP A 303 22.12 -2.23 -17.89
N ARG A 304 22.59 -3.16 -17.04
CA ARG A 304 21.75 -4.16 -16.39
C ARG A 304 20.75 -3.54 -15.42
N VAL A 305 21.16 -2.57 -14.61
CA VAL A 305 20.28 -1.82 -13.70
C VAL A 305 19.22 -1.07 -14.49
N VAL A 306 19.65 -0.30 -15.50
CA VAL A 306 18.75 0.46 -16.38
C VAL A 306 17.76 -0.46 -17.07
N HIS A 307 18.22 -1.60 -17.59
CA HIS A 307 17.34 -2.57 -18.26
C HIS A 307 16.24 -3.08 -17.32
N GLN A 308 16.57 -3.48 -16.09
CA GLN A 308 15.56 -3.92 -15.11
C GLN A 308 14.55 -2.81 -14.78
N ILE A 309 15.00 -1.56 -14.65
CA ILE A 309 14.12 -0.41 -14.42
C ILE A 309 13.20 -0.19 -15.62
N VAL A 310 13.74 -0.20 -16.84
CA VAL A 310 12.96 -0.02 -18.09
C VAL A 310 11.92 -1.12 -18.24
N GLU A 311 12.29 -2.39 -18.05
CA GLU A 311 11.35 -3.52 -18.09
C GLU A 311 10.22 -3.36 -17.06
N ALA A 312 10.55 -2.90 -15.85
CA ALA A 312 9.57 -2.68 -14.81
C ALA A 312 8.63 -1.52 -15.12
N VAL A 313 9.14 -0.42 -15.68
CA VAL A 313 8.32 0.72 -16.17
C VAL A 313 7.40 0.27 -17.29
N ASP A 314 7.90 -0.46 -18.29
CA ASP A 314 7.10 -0.92 -19.42
C ASP A 314 6.03 -1.93 -18.98
N SER A 315 6.37 -2.81 -18.05
CA SER A 315 5.41 -3.75 -17.46
C SER A 315 4.34 -3.02 -16.63
N LEU A 316 4.72 -2.02 -15.83
CA LEU A 316 3.76 -1.21 -15.08
C LEU A 316 2.83 -0.41 -16.01
N LYS A 317 3.35 0.16 -17.10
CA LYS A 317 2.54 0.84 -18.12
C LYS A 317 1.51 -0.10 -18.74
N ARG A 318 1.89 -1.33 -19.11
CA ARG A 318 0.96 -2.32 -19.68
C ARG A 318 -0.15 -2.70 -18.71
N GLU A 319 0.19 -3.01 -17.45
CA GLU A 319 -0.82 -3.31 -16.42
C GLU A 319 -1.74 -2.13 -16.20
N TRP A 320 -1.18 -0.93 -16.25
CA TRP A 320 -1.94 0.29 -16.10
C TRP A 320 -2.91 0.53 -17.27
N GLU A 321 -2.53 0.25 -18.51
CA GLU A 321 -3.44 0.33 -19.67
C GLU A 321 -4.70 -0.55 -19.50
N GLU A 322 -4.59 -1.60 -18.67
CA GLU A 322 -5.71 -2.47 -18.33
C GLU A 322 -6.58 -1.96 -17.17
N GLU A 323 -6.08 -1.00 -16.37
CA GLU A 323 -6.79 -0.46 -15.21
C GLU A 323 -8.05 0.31 -15.63
N PRO A 324 -9.21 0.06 -14.98
CA PRO A 324 -10.46 0.75 -15.31
C PRO A 324 -10.36 2.27 -15.22
N ALA A 325 -9.63 2.80 -14.22
CA ALA A 325 -9.44 4.23 -14.05
C ALA A 325 -8.74 4.87 -15.25
N TYR A 326 -7.79 4.17 -15.88
CA TYR A 326 -7.15 4.65 -17.10
C TYR A 326 -8.11 4.71 -18.27
N LYS A 327 -8.86 3.62 -18.50
CA LYS A 327 -9.80 3.52 -19.61
C LYS A 327 -10.87 4.61 -19.52
N ILE A 328 -11.35 4.89 -18.31
CA ILE A 328 -12.28 6.01 -18.06
C ILE A 328 -11.59 7.34 -18.36
N TRP A 329 -10.37 7.56 -17.86
CA TRP A 329 -9.61 8.78 -18.13
C TRP A 329 -9.40 8.99 -19.64
N GLU A 330 -9.05 7.95 -20.39
CA GLU A 330 -8.84 8.00 -21.84
C GLU A 330 -10.12 8.42 -22.60
N VAL A 331 -11.28 7.91 -22.16
CA VAL A 331 -12.58 8.30 -22.72
C VAL A 331 -12.92 9.76 -22.39
N LEU A 332 -12.59 10.23 -21.18
CA LEU A 332 -12.85 11.60 -20.75
C LEU A 332 -11.87 12.61 -21.36
N HIS A 333 -10.67 12.18 -21.76
CA HIS A 333 -9.59 13.03 -22.28
C HIS A 333 -9.07 12.55 -23.65
N PRO A 334 -9.93 12.45 -24.69
CA PRO A 334 -9.57 11.85 -25.98
C PRO A 334 -8.52 12.64 -26.79
N HIS A 335 -8.21 13.87 -26.35
CA HIS A 335 -7.27 14.77 -27.01
C HIS A 335 -6.02 15.07 -26.17
N GLU A 336 -5.89 14.51 -24.96
CA GLU A 336 -4.68 14.68 -24.15
C GLU A 336 -3.52 13.86 -24.71
N SER A 337 -2.32 14.44 -24.66
CA SER A 337 -1.10 13.76 -25.08
C SER A 337 -0.81 12.59 -24.14
N LYS A 338 -0.53 11.41 -24.72
CA LYS A 338 -0.03 10.24 -23.99
C LYS A 338 1.49 10.29 -23.75
N GLU A 339 2.12 11.45 -23.95
CA GLU A 339 3.54 11.60 -23.68
C GLU A 339 3.78 11.71 -22.18
N PHE A 340 4.60 10.78 -21.67
CA PHE A 340 5.05 10.78 -20.29
C PHE A 340 6.41 11.43 -20.20
N THR A 341 6.55 12.39 -19.29
CA THR A 341 7.87 12.79 -18.79
C THR A 341 8.27 11.85 -17.65
N THR A 342 9.56 11.58 -17.48
CA THR A 342 10.05 10.77 -16.37
C THR A 342 10.76 11.65 -15.37
N LEU A 343 10.28 11.66 -14.13
CA LEU A 343 10.97 12.25 -12.99
C LEU A 343 11.80 11.18 -12.28
N VAL A 344 13.12 11.40 -12.21
CA VAL A 344 14.04 10.51 -11.52
C VAL A 344 14.51 11.13 -10.22
N SER A 345 14.45 10.33 -9.16
CA SER A 345 14.69 10.71 -7.77
C SER A 345 15.49 9.61 -7.06
N GLY A 346 15.98 9.90 -5.85
CA GLY A 346 16.69 8.97 -4.98
C GLY A 346 18.21 9.17 -5.03
N GLY A 347 18.91 8.50 -4.12
CA GLY A 347 20.37 8.63 -3.99
C GLY A 347 21.13 8.19 -5.26
N GLY A 348 20.62 7.18 -5.97
CA GLY A 348 21.20 6.70 -7.23
C GLY A 348 20.79 7.47 -8.48
N ALA A 349 19.90 8.46 -8.36
CA ALA A 349 19.27 9.14 -9.49
C ALA A 349 20.28 9.77 -10.45
N ARG A 350 21.23 10.53 -9.90
CA ARG A 350 22.16 11.35 -10.69
C ARG A 350 23.02 10.51 -11.62
N GLY A 351 23.52 9.38 -11.12
CA GLY A 351 24.39 8.52 -11.90
C GLY A 351 23.67 7.73 -13.00
N ILE A 352 22.35 7.50 -12.86
CA ILE A 352 21.59 6.64 -13.77
C ILE A 352 20.69 7.44 -14.73
N ALA A 353 20.29 8.67 -14.41
CA ALA A 353 19.30 9.44 -15.18
C ALA A 353 19.58 9.52 -16.69
N THR A 354 20.83 9.78 -17.08
CA THR A 354 21.22 9.87 -18.50
C THR A 354 21.07 8.53 -19.22
N ALA A 355 21.51 7.44 -18.61
CA ALA A 355 21.40 6.10 -19.19
C ALA A 355 19.93 5.64 -19.24
N LEU A 356 19.17 5.93 -18.20
CA LEU A 356 17.73 5.65 -18.13
C LEU A 356 16.94 6.39 -19.19
N GLY A 357 17.28 7.66 -19.48
CA GLY A 357 16.64 8.43 -20.56
C GLY A 357 16.80 7.80 -21.94
N LYS A 358 17.97 7.24 -22.23
CA LYS A 358 18.22 6.49 -23.47
C LYS A 358 17.35 5.23 -23.54
N GLY A 359 17.19 4.52 -22.42
CA GLY A 359 16.40 3.29 -22.34
C GLY A 359 14.90 3.51 -22.46
N LEU A 360 14.34 4.47 -21.71
CA LEU A 360 12.90 4.74 -21.67
C LEU A 360 12.34 5.44 -22.90
N LYS A 361 13.21 6.08 -23.71
CA LYS A 361 12.81 6.91 -24.86
C LYS A 361 11.83 8.03 -24.48
N THR A 362 11.86 8.47 -23.23
CA THR A 362 11.08 9.61 -22.71
C THR A 362 12.03 10.71 -22.25
N SER A 363 11.52 11.93 -22.14
CA SER A 363 12.26 13.02 -21.50
C SER A 363 12.44 12.68 -20.02
N VAL A 364 13.68 12.41 -19.61
CA VAL A 364 14.06 12.20 -18.21
C VAL A 364 14.56 13.50 -17.60
N ARG A 365 14.02 13.87 -16.44
CA ARG A 365 14.49 14.98 -15.62
C ARG A 365 14.77 14.51 -14.20
N LEU A 366 15.80 15.08 -13.57
CA LEU A 366 16.03 14.90 -12.14
C LEU A 366 15.03 15.74 -11.34
N GLY A 367 14.63 15.24 -10.18
CA GLY A 367 13.95 16.06 -9.16
C GLY A 367 14.81 17.24 -8.71
N THR A 368 14.17 18.28 -8.17
CA THR A 368 14.84 19.44 -7.60
C THR A 368 15.73 19.05 -6.42
N PHE A 369 15.23 18.14 -5.57
CA PHE A 369 15.94 17.60 -4.41
C PHE A 369 15.87 16.06 -4.42
N PRO A 370 16.56 15.39 -5.36
CA PRO A 370 16.35 13.96 -5.61
C PRO A 370 16.72 13.11 -4.40
N GLU A 371 17.71 13.51 -3.60
CA GLU A 371 18.21 12.73 -2.45
C GLU A 371 17.24 12.73 -1.26
N VAL A 372 16.32 13.70 -1.17
CA VAL A 372 15.37 13.86 -0.06
C VAL A 372 13.91 13.91 -0.54
N SER A 373 13.65 13.46 -1.76
CA SER A 373 12.35 13.54 -2.41
C SER A 373 11.22 12.88 -1.60
N ASN A 374 11.45 11.68 -1.04
CA ASN A 374 10.43 11.01 -0.23
C ASN A 374 10.09 11.79 1.05
N ALA A 375 11.07 12.47 1.66
CA ALA A 375 10.80 13.33 2.81
C ALA A 375 9.94 14.54 2.41
N LEU A 376 10.20 15.12 1.23
CA LEU A 376 9.39 16.19 0.67
C LEU A 376 7.95 15.75 0.40
N GLY A 377 7.76 14.61 -0.27
CA GLY A 377 6.44 14.06 -0.56
C GLY A 377 5.65 13.75 0.71
N ALA A 378 6.29 13.14 1.71
CA ALA A 378 5.66 12.87 3.01
C ALA A 378 5.32 14.16 3.78
N ALA A 379 6.17 15.18 3.73
CA ALA A 379 5.95 16.45 4.43
C ALA A 379 4.79 17.25 3.83
N LEU A 380 4.56 17.13 2.52
CA LEU A 380 3.49 17.84 1.82
C LEU A 380 2.23 16.99 1.59
N ALA A 381 2.23 15.73 2.02
CA ALA A 381 1.08 14.83 1.88
C ALA A 381 -0.13 15.33 2.67
N ARG A 382 -1.27 15.49 1.98
CA ARG A 382 -2.53 15.75 2.67
C ARG A 382 -3.14 14.47 3.25
N PRO A 383 -3.99 14.54 4.28
CA PRO A 383 -4.74 13.38 4.74
C PRO A 383 -5.68 12.84 3.66
N THR A 384 -5.90 11.53 3.66
CA THR A 384 -6.91 10.87 2.80
C THR A 384 -7.93 10.13 3.64
N MET A 385 -9.18 10.16 3.17
CA MET A 385 -10.31 9.55 3.84
C MET A 385 -11.32 9.09 2.81
N ASP A 386 -11.80 7.87 2.94
CA ASP A 386 -12.93 7.38 2.16
C ASP A 386 -14.01 6.94 3.16
N CYS A 387 -15.25 7.29 2.88
CA CYS A 387 -16.41 6.85 3.64
C CYS A 387 -17.46 6.36 2.67
N THR A 388 -17.56 5.04 2.52
CA THR A 388 -18.54 4.38 1.67
C THR A 388 -19.63 3.78 2.54
N LEU A 389 -20.82 4.37 2.49
CA LEU A 389 -22.01 3.88 3.16
C LEU A 389 -22.68 2.80 2.32
N HIS A 390 -23.01 1.69 2.97
CA HIS A 390 -24.01 0.74 2.50
C HIS A 390 -25.16 0.67 3.49
N LEU A 391 -26.36 0.93 3.01
CA LEU A 391 -27.56 0.99 3.83
C LEU A 391 -28.62 0.03 3.27
N ASP A 392 -29.10 -0.90 4.08
CA ASP A 392 -30.30 -1.71 3.82
C ASP A 392 -31.43 -1.18 4.70
N THR A 393 -32.37 -0.43 4.10
CA THR A 393 -33.46 0.20 4.85
C THR A 393 -34.55 -0.79 5.25
N TYR A 394 -34.62 -1.96 4.61
CA TYR A 394 -35.55 -3.03 4.98
C TYR A 394 -35.05 -3.76 6.23
N MET A 395 -33.77 -4.12 6.26
CA MET A 395 -33.10 -4.70 7.43
C MET A 395 -32.81 -3.67 8.52
N LYS A 396 -32.98 -2.38 8.21
CA LYS A 396 -32.67 -1.24 9.09
C LYS A 396 -31.22 -1.28 9.61
N HIS A 397 -30.28 -1.63 8.74
CA HIS A 397 -28.86 -1.70 9.06
C HIS A 397 -28.03 -0.95 8.04
N TYR A 398 -26.98 -0.29 8.52
CA TYR A 398 -25.95 0.32 7.70
C TYR A 398 -24.58 -0.26 8.04
N ARG A 399 -23.64 -0.08 7.11
CA ARG A 399 -22.23 -0.30 7.34
C ARG A 399 -21.36 0.71 6.59
N VAL A 400 -20.13 0.88 7.06
CA VAL A 400 -19.08 1.66 6.39
C VAL A 400 -17.96 0.73 5.92
N GLU A 401 -17.63 0.76 4.62
CA GLU A 401 -16.68 -0.22 4.04
C GLU A 401 -15.26 -0.10 4.59
N GLU A 402 -14.79 1.12 4.85
CA GLU A 402 -13.39 1.40 5.16
C GLU A 402 -13.02 1.11 6.62
N THR A 403 -13.99 1.28 7.53
CA THR A 403 -13.82 1.08 8.97
C THR A 403 -14.46 -0.21 9.47
N GLY A 404 -15.35 -0.83 8.68
CA GLY A 404 -16.13 -1.97 9.12
C GLY A 404 -17.25 -1.63 10.09
N GLU A 405 -17.49 -0.34 10.38
CA GLU A 405 -18.55 0.10 11.29
C GLU A 405 -19.90 -0.44 10.83
N GLN A 406 -20.69 -0.96 11.77
CA GLN A 406 -22.04 -1.48 11.53
C GLN A 406 -23.00 -0.82 12.53
N GLY A 407 -24.21 -0.48 12.09
CA GLY A 407 -25.18 0.17 12.96
C GLY A 407 -26.62 0.10 12.47
N LYS A 408 -27.54 0.61 13.29
CA LYS A 408 -28.98 0.60 13.00
C LYS A 408 -29.41 1.87 12.28
N TRP A 409 -30.20 1.67 11.23
CA TRP A 409 -30.88 2.73 10.51
C TRP A 409 -32.26 2.98 11.12
N THR A 410 -32.48 4.18 11.63
CA THR A 410 -33.75 4.60 12.24
C THR A 410 -34.58 5.52 11.35
N GLY A 411 -34.04 5.92 10.21
CA GLY A 411 -34.70 6.83 9.27
C GLY A 411 -35.73 6.17 8.36
N SER A 412 -36.11 6.90 7.30
CA SER A 412 -37.15 6.45 6.37
C SER A 412 -36.76 5.15 5.63
N PRO A 413 -37.73 4.25 5.34
CA PRO A 413 -37.53 3.15 4.40
C PRO A 413 -37.14 3.61 2.98
N ARG A 414 -37.44 4.87 2.63
CA ARG A 414 -37.09 5.53 1.37
C ARG A 414 -36.48 6.91 1.64
N PRO A 415 -35.18 6.97 2.00
CA PRO A 415 -34.58 8.15 2.62
C PRO A 415 -34.24 9.29 1.65
N TYR A 416 -34.10 9.05 0.34
CA TYR A 416 -33.74 10.06 -0.67
C TYR A 416 -32.66 11.07 -0.19
N ARG A 417 -33.02 12.27 0.26
CA ARG A 417 -32.07 13.29 0.76
C ARG A 417 -31.53 13.03 2.17
N GLU A 418 -32.28 12.30 3.00
CA GLU A 418 -31.89 11.96 4.37
C GLU A 418 -30.57 11.17 4.41
N VAL A 419 -30.34 10.30 3.42
CA VAL A 419 -29.13 9.47 3.35
C VAL A 419 -27.86 10.29 3.07
N GLU A 420 -27.98 11.40 2.35
CA GLU A 420 -26.84 12.28 2.08
C GLU A 420 -26.39 12.96 3.38
N GLY A 421 -27.32 13.53 4.14
CA GLY A 421 -27.02 14.13 5.45
C GLY A 421 -26.47 13.11 6.44
N PHE A 422 -26.94 11.86 6.39
CA PHE A 422 -26.41 10.77 7.21
C PHE A 422 -24.96 10.43 6.83
N LEU A 423 -24.66 10.25 5.54
CA LEU A 423 -23.30 9.99 5.06
C LEU A 423 -22.35 11.14 5.40
N GLU A 424 -22.78 12.40 5.24
CA GLU A 424 -21.98 13.56 5.64
C GLU A 424 -21.68 13.57 7.14
N THR A 425 -22.65 13.15 7.96
CA THR A 425 -22.47 13.06 9.42
C THR A 425 -21.42 12.02 9.76
N LEU A 426 -21.50 10.81 9.18
CA LEU A 426 -20.49 9.75 9.35
C LEU A 426 -19.10 10.24 8.93
N PHE A 427 -18.99 10.86 7.76
CA PHE A 427 -17.73 11.38 7.24
C PHE A 427 -17.12 12.45 8.17
N ARG A 428 -17.92 13.42 8.65
CA ARG A 428 -17.45 14.46 9.57
C ARG A 428 -17.00 13.88 10.91
N GLN A 429 -17.69 12.86 11.43
CA GLN A 429 -17.30 12.17 12.65
C GLN A 429 -15.94 11.47 12.46
N GLN A 430 -15.73 10.80 11.32
CA GLN A 430 -14.45 10.17 11.00
C GLN A 430 -13.32 11.21 10.95
N VAL A 431 -13.49 12.29 10.19
CA VAL A 431 -12.50 13.38 10.09
C VAL A 431 -12.15 13.96 11.45
N ALA A 432 -13.16 14.25 12.29
CA ALA A 432 -12.95 14.76 13.64
C ALA A 432 -12.15 13.77 14.50
N ASN A 433 -12.44 12.46 14.38
CA ASN A 433 -11.70 11.41 15.09
C ASN A 433 -10.22 11.32 14.69
N TYR A 434 -9.89 11.68 13.45
CA TYR A 434 -8.52 11.75 12.94
C TYR A 434 -7.87 13.13 13.10
N ARG A 435 -8.59 14.13 13.63
CA ARG A 435 -8.10 15.52 13.79
C ARG A 435 -7.57 16.11 12.48
N ILE A 436 -8.24 15.80 11.39
CA ILE A 436 -7.93 16.34 10.07
C ILE A 436 -8.69 17.67 9.90
N GLU A 437 -7.99 18.72 9.48
CA GLU A 437 -8.63 19.96 9.05
C GLU A 437 -9.15 19.77 7.62
N LEU A 438 -10.43 20.09 7.40
CA LEU A 438 -11.07 19.96 6.08
C LEU A 438 -11.21 21.31 5.41
N GLU A 439 -10.77 21.39 4.17
CA GLU A 439 -11.25 22.40 3.23
C GLU A 439 -12.38 21.79 2.37
N ILE A 440 -13.46 22.53 2.17
CA ILE A 440 -14.67 22.03 1.47
C ILE A 440 -14.35 21.60 0.03
N GLN A 441 -13.36 22.25 -0.59
CA GLN A 441 -12.93 22.00 -1.97
C GLN A 441 -12.27 20.63 -2.18
N ASP A 442 -11.88 19.92 -1.12
CA ASP A 442 -11.19 18.64 -1.21
C ASP A 442 -12.11 17.42 -1.19
N ILE A 443 -13.41 17.64 -0.99
CA ILE A 443 -14.40 16.58 -0.83
C ILE A 443 -15.02 16.22 -2.19
N ASP A 444 -14.78 14.99 -2.63
CA ASP A 444 -15.38 14.39 -3.82
C ASP A 444 -16.51 13.45 -3.41
N LYS A 445 -17.71 13.61 -3.99
CA LYS A 445 -18.91 12.83 -3.65
C LYS A 445 -19.30 11.95 -4.83
N GLU A 446 -19.45 10.65 -4.57
CA GLU A 446 -20.04 9.74 -5.56
C GLU A 446 -21.57 9.88 -5.58
N PRO A 447 -22.21 9.78 -6.75
CA PRO A 447 -23.66 9.62 -6.84
C PRO A 447 -24.13 8.41 -6.03
N PHE A 448 -25.30 8.53 -5.41
CA PHE A 448 -25.91 7.42 -4.71
C PHE A 448 -26.58 6.43 -5.66
N ASP A 449 -26.29 5.15 -5.47
CA ASP A 449 -27.03 4.05 -6.07
C ASP A 449 -28.20 3.64 -5.18
N PHE A 450 -29.40 3.53 -5.76
CA PHE A 450 -30.61 3.11 -5.06
C PHE A 450 -31.22 1.87 -5.71
N PHE A 451 -31.20 0.75 -5.01
CA PHE A 451 -31.79 -0.51 -5.47
C PHE A 451 -33.07 -0.82 -4.67
N PRO A 452 -34.26 -0.81 -5.28
CA PRO A 452 -35.50 -1.09 -4.57
C PRO A 452 -35.58 -2.57 -4.15
N ILE A 453 -36.00 -2.81 -2.91
CA ILE A 453 -36.34 -4.15 -2.40
C ILE A 453 -37.84 -4.34 -2.59
N VAL A 454 -38.22 -5.33 -3.40
CA VAL A 454 -39.62 -5.64 -3.72
C VAL A 454 -40.04 -6.95 -3.06
N GLN A 455 -41.15 -6.93 -2.33
CA GLN A 455 -41.85 -8.11 -1.82
C GLN A 455 -43.33 -7.99 -2.16
N ASN A 456 -43.95 -9.07 -2.66
CA ASN A 456 -45.36 -9.09 -3.01
C ASN A 456 -45.78 -7.90 -3.90
N TYR A 457 -44.97 -7.58 -4.91
CA TYR A 457 -45.16 -6.44 -5.83
C TYR A 457 -45.14 -5.05 -5.17
N GLN A 458 -44.70 -4.93 -3.92
CA GLN A 458 -44.55 -3.66 -3.22
C GLN A 458 -43.09 -3.40 -2.83
N THR A 459 -42.64 -2.16 -2.97
CA THR A 459 -41.31 -1.74 -2.51
C THR A 459 -41.33 -1.56 -1.00
N VAL A 460 -40.67 -2.48 -0.29
CA VAL A 460 -40.61 -2.55 1.18
C VAL A 460 -39.35 -1.89 1.76
N GLY A 461 -38.38 -1.53 0.92
CA GLY A 461 -37.15 -0.83 1.31
C GLY A 461 -36.22 -0.62 0.13
N GLN A 462 -34.97 -0.24 0.41
CA GLN A 462 -33.93 0.02 -0.58
C GLN A 462 -32.57 -0.45 -0.04
N ILE A 463 -31.72 -0.94 -0.95
CA ILE A 463 -30.28 -1.04 -0.73
C ILE A 463 -29.66 0.20 -1.35
N ILE A 464 -28.89 0.94 -0.56
CA ILE A 464 -28.33 2.22 -0.95
C ILE A 464 -26.82 2.16 -0.77
N ARG A 465 -26.09 2.62 -1.79
CA ARG A 465 -24.64 2.84 -1.72
C ARG A 465 -24.34 4.29 -2.05
N GLY A 466 -23.48 4.93 -1.27
CA GLY A 466 -22.92 6.24 -1.60
C GLY A 466 -21.59 6.43 -0.90
N ALA A 467 -20.74 7.27 -1.48
CA ALA A 467 -19.39 7.47 -0.97
C ALA A 467 -18.96 8.93 -0.98
N VAL A 468 -18.11 9.27 -0.02
CA VAL A 468 -17.42 10.56 0.08
C VAL A 468 -15.93 10.29 0.19
N HIS A 469 -15.14 11.03 -0.58
CA HIS A 469 -13.71 10.84 -0.74
C HIS A 469 -12.95 12.13 -0.47
N LEU A 470 -11.85 11.99 0.26
CA LEU A 470 -10.77 12.95 0.37
C LEU A 470 -9.57 12.32 -0.36
N ARG A 471 -9.41 12.68 -1.63
CA ARG A 471 -8.43 12.06 -2.56
C ARG A 471 -6.99 12.35 -2.12
N PRO A 472 -5.98 11.57 -2.52
CA PRO A 472 -4.58 11.93 -2.27
C PRO A 472 -4.18 13.22 -2.98
N GLY A 473 -3.16 13.89 -2.48
CA GLY A 473 -2.68 15.16 -3.02
C GLY A 473 -1.62 15.81 -2.12
N VAL A 474 -1.15 16.99 -2.53
CA VAL A 474 -0.13 17.74 -1.81
C VAL A 474 -0.61 19.13 -1.45
N VAL A 475 -0.26 19.60 -0.25
CA VAL A 475 -0.69 20.91 0.28
C VAL A 475 0.13 22.09 -0.26
N GLY A 476 1.20 21.81 -1.01
CA GLY A 476 2.10 22.83 -1.52
C GLY A 476 2.99 22.32 -2.66
N ARG A 477 3.73 23.24 -3.26
CA ARG A 477 4.66 22.98 -4.36
C ARG A 477 6.03 23.53 -4.03
N VAL A 478 7.06 22.90 -4.58
CA VAL A 478 8.44 23.36 -4.43
C VAL A 478 8.78 24.27 -5.59
N GLN A 479 9.18 25.51 -5.27
CA GLN A 479 9.81 26.40 -6.24
C GLN A 479 11.31 26.10 -6.26
N GLY A 480 11.83 25.83 -7.45
CA GLY A 480 13.26 25.60 -7.69
C GLY A 480 14.04 26.89 -7.86
#